data_AF-A0A923CWH5-F1
#
_entry.id   AF-A0A923CWH5-F1
#
_cell.length_a   1.000
_cell.length_b   1.000
_cell.length_c   1.000
_cell.angle_alpha   90.00
_cell.angle_beta   90.00
_cell.angle_gamma   90.00
#
_symmetry.space_group_name_H-M   'P 1'
#
loop_
_entity.id
_entity.type
_entity.pdbx_description
1 polymer ?
#
loop_
_entity_poly.entity_id
_entity_poly.type
_entity_poly.pdbx_seq_one_letter_code
_entity_poly.pdbx_strand_id
1 'polypeptide(L)'
;MVRPIGVSFVAVDKFSISLPEDLVAEVDGIARSEGLTRSGVIREATAAYVTARTSATYEAERKARIQSAIDGFDAMAEAWGPDPKSSLEYLRELRGDAGGPPGGAEDAEGE
;
A
#
# COMPACT_ATOMS: atom_id res chain seq x y z
N MET A 1 -40.61 19.26 -10.83
CA MET A 1 -39.67 20.36 -10.61
C MET A 1 -38.25 19.80 -10.76
N VAL A 2 -37.65 19.93 -11.94
CA VAL A 2 -36.34 19.33 -12.26
C VAL A 2 -35.27 20.40 -12.04
N ARG A 3 -34.30 20.14 -11.17
CA ARG A 3 -33.15 21.02 -10.97
C ARG A 3 -32.14 20.82 -12.10
N PRO A 4 -31.66 21.88 -12.77
CA PRO A 4 -30.62 21.73 -13.78
C PRO A 4 -29.31 21.29 -13.11
N ILE A 5 -28.66 20.30 -13.72
CA ILE A 5 -27.31 19.84 -13.36
C ILE A 5 -26.36 21.00 -13.65
N GLY A 6 -25.85 21.64 -12.60
CA GLY A 6 -24.85 22.69 -12.73
C GLY A 6 -23.56 22.09 -13.28
N VAL A 7 -23.14 22.54 -14.46
CA VAL A 7 -21.80 22.26 -14.99
C VAL A 7 -20.81 23.01 -14.11
N SER A 8 -20.08 22.31 -13.25
CA SER A 8 -19.00 22.90 -12.47
C SER A 8 -17.83 23.19 -13.41
N PHE A 9 -17.65 24.47 -13.77
CA PHE A 9 -16.45 24.91 -14.46
C PHE A 9 -15.26 24.82 -13.49
N VAL A 10 -14.29 23.97 -13.82
CA VAL A 10 -13.00 23.91 -13.12
C VAL A 10 -12.18 25.14 -13.55
N ALA A 11 -11.62 25.87 -12.59
CA ALA A 11 -10.73 26.99 -12.88
C ALA A 11 -9.44 26.49 -13.56
N VAL A 12 -9.01 27.16 -14.63
CA VAL A 12 -7.83 26.80 -15.41
C VAL A 12 -6.92 28.01 -15.54
N ASP A 13 -5.70 27.89 -15.00
CA ASP A 13 -4.65 28.90 -15.16
C ASP A 13 -3.87 28.69 -16.46
N LYS A 14 -3.48 29.79 -17.09
CA LYS A 14 -2.64 29.79 -18.28
C LYS A 14 -1.20 30.12 -17.88
N PHE A 15 -0.26 29.31 -18.33
CA PHE A 15 1.16 29.53 -18.13
C PHE A 15 1.92 29.24 -19.43
N SER A 16 3.10 29.84 -19.56
CA SER A 16 4.02 29.61 -20.69
C SER A 16 5.13 28.64 -20.27
N ILE A 17 5.52 27.76 -21.20
CA ILE A 17 6.65 26.85 -21.06
C ILE A 17 7.45 26.82 -22.36
N SER A 18 8.75 26.58 -22.25
CA SER A 18 9.61 26.27 -23.39
C SER A 18 9.79 24.76 -23.47
N LEU A 19 9.64 24.20 -24.66
CA LEU A 19 9.82 22.77 -24.95
C LEU A 19 10.71 22.61 -26.18
N PRO A 20 11.46 21.50 -26.29
CA PRO A 20 12.15 21.12 -27.53
C PRO A 20 11.19 21.06 -28.71
N GLU A 21 11.65 21.48 -29.89
CA GLU A 21 10.80 21.61 -31.09
C GLU A 21 10.26 20.26 -31.58
N ASP A 22 11.11 19.23 -31.53
CA ASP A 22 10.76 17.84 -31.79
C ASP A 22 9.64 17.36 -30.87
N LEU A 23 9.73 17.66 -29.57
CA LEU A 23 8.68 17.31 -28.62
C LEU A 23 7.36 18.03 -28.90
N VAL A 24 7.41 19.30 -29.31
CA VAL A 24 6.20 20.03 -29.72
C VAL A 24 5.56 19.38 -30.94
N ALA A 25 6.38 18.96 -31.92
CA ALA A 25 5.90 18.26 -33.11
C ALA A 25 5.22 16.92 -32.77
N GLU A 26 5.78 16.15 -31.82
CA GLU A 26 5.16 14.92 -31.33
C GLU A 26 3.82 15.18 -30.65
N VAL A 27 3.73 16.18 -29.76
CA VAL A 27 2.47 16.57 -29.10
C VAL A 27 1.42 17.00 -30.12
N ASP A 28 1.82 17.74 -31.15
CA ASP A 28 0.93 18.13 -32.24
C ASP A 28 0.46 16.94 -33.08
N GLY A 29 1.32 15.93 -33.26
CA GLY A 29 0.96 14.66 -33.88
C GLY A 29 -0.15 13.95 -33.11
N ILE A 30 0.04 13.77 -31.81
CA ILE A 30 -0.93 13.11 -30.90
C ILE A 30 -2.25 13.88 -30.87
N ALA A 31 -2.18 15.20 -30.67
CA ALA A 31 -3.37 16.06 -30.63
C ALA A 31 -4.18 15.93 -31.93
N ARG A 32 -3.51 15.87 -33.08
CA ARG A 32 -4.18 15.71 -34.37
C ARG A 32 -4.77 14.31 -34.55
N SER A 33 -4.04 13.25 -34.21
CA SER A 33 -4.53 11.88 -34.37
C SER A 33 -5.72 11.57 -33.48
N GLU A 34 -5.78 12.18 -32.29
CA GLU A 34 -6.83 11.93 -31.30
C GLU A 34 -7.94 12.98 -31.31
N GLY A 35 -7.86 14.00 -32.17
CA GLY A 35 -8.83 15.09 -32.23
C GLY A 35 -8.85 15.95 -30.95
N LEU A 36 -7.73 15.99 -30.23
CA LEU A 36 -7.55 16.75 -29.00
C LEU A 36 -6.86 18.10 -29.27
N THR A 37 -6.91 18.99 -28.29
CA THR A 37 -6.05 20.19 -28.29
C THR A 37 -4.70 19.85 -27.66
N ARG A 38 -3.63 20.57 -28.01
CA ARG A 38 -2.33 20.48 -27.31
C ARG A 38 -2.49 20.57 -25.80
N SER A 39 -3.29 21.53 -25.35
CA SER A 39 -3.56 21.73 -23.91
C SER A 39 -4.27 20.54 -23.29
N GLY A 40 -5.08 19.80 -24.04
CA GLY A 40 -5.72 18.56 -23.61
C GLY A 40 -4.67 17.47 -23.36
N VAL A 41 -3.82 17.22 -24.37
CA VAL A 41 -2.72 16.25 -24.28
C VAL A 41 -1.78 16.59 -23.12
N ILE A 42 -1.37 17.85 -23.00
CA ILE A 42 -0.47 18.29 -21.92
C ILE A 42 -1.14 18.13 -20.55
N ARG A 43 -2.43 18.46 -20.40
CA ARG A 43 -3.15 18.27 -19.13
C ARG A 43 -3.21 16.80 -18.73
N GLU A 44 -3.52 15.92 -19.67
CA GLU A 44 -3.58 14.48 -19.42
C GLU A 44 -2.21 13.94 -19.01
N ALA A 45 -1.17 14.23 -19.79
CA ALA A 45 0.20 13.81 -19.49
C ALA A 45 0.68 14.33 -18.12
N THR A 46 0.36 15.59 -17.80
CA THR A 46 0.71 16.19 -16.50
C THR A 46 -0.03 15.52 -15.35
N ALA A 47 -1.34 15.26 -15.50
CA ALA A 47 -2.13 14.58 -14.48
C ALA A 47 -1.62 13.15 -14.24
N ALA A 48 -1.30 12.41 -15.31
CA ALA A 48 -0.71 11.08 -15.23
C ALA A 48 0.66 11.12 -14.53
N TYR A 49 1.53 12.06 -14.88
CA TYR A 49 2.85 12.22 -14.27
C TYR A 49 2.75 12.54 -12.77
N VAL A 50 1.92 13.51 -12.39
CA VAL A 50 1.74 13.90 -10.98
C VAL A 50 1.18 12.74 -10.17
N THR A 51 0.19 12.01 -10.71
CA THR A 51 -0.38 10.83 -10.05
C THR A 51 0.67 9.75 -9.83
N ALA A 52 1.43 9.41 -10.88
CA ALA A 52 2.49 8.41 -10.80
C ALA A 52 3.57 8.81 -9.79
N ARG A 53 3.99 10.09 -9.78
CA ARG A 53 5.00 10.61 -8.86
C ARG A 53 4.53 10.56 -7.41
N THR A 54 3.29 10.95 -7.18
CA THR A 54 2.66 10.97 -5.85
C THR A 54 2.48 9.56 -5.29
N SER A 55 2.02 8.61 -6.13
CA SER A 55 1.92 7.20 -5.74
C SER A 55 3.29 6.59 -5.43
N ALA A 56 4.32 6.91 -6.23
CA ALA A 56 5.68 6.43 -5.96
C ALA A 56 6.23 6.94 -4.63
N THR A 57 5.94 8.20 -4.26
CA THR A 57 6.31 8.74 -2.94
C THR A 57 5.54 8.06 -1.82
N TYR A 58 4.24 7.83 -1.97
CA TYR A 58 3.45 7.15 -0.95
C TYR A 58 3.90 5.70 -0.71
N GLU A 59 4.24 4.95 -1.76
CA GLU A 59 4.78 3.60 -1.63
C GLU A 59 6.16 3.59 -0.95
N ALA A 60 7.03 4.55 -1.28
CA ALA A 60 8.33 4.68 -0.63
C ALA A 60 8.18 5.02 0.86
N GLU A 61 7.32 5.97 1.20
CA GLU A 61 7.03 6.35 2.60
C GLU A 61 6.36 5.20 3.37
N ARG A 62 5.43 4.48 2.74
CA ARG A 62 4.80 3.29 3.34
C ARG A 62 5.85 2.22 3.64
N LYS A 63 6.73 1.93 2.69
CA LYS A 63 7.81 0.96 2.88
C LYS A 63 8.76 1.39 4.00
N ALA A 64 9.13 2.67 4.04
CA ALA A 64 9.98 3.22 5.09
C ALA A 64 9.34 3.10 6.49
N ARG A 65 8.03 3.38 6.62
CA ARG A 65 7.29 3.23 7.89
C ARG A 65 7.22 1.77 8.34
N ILE A 66 6.95 0.85 7.43
CA ILE A 66 6.90 -0.59 7.74
C ILE A 66 8.28 -1.07 8.18
N GLN A 67 9.33 -0.71 7.45
CA GLN A 67 10.69 -1.09 7.81
C GLN A 67 11.08 -0.53 9.18
N SER A 68 10.81 0.75 9.44
CA SER A 68 11.07 1.36 10.74
C SER A 68 10.32 0.68 11.88
N ALA A 69 9.12 0.14 11.64
CA ALA A 69 8.37 -0.61 12.65
C ALA A 69 9.02 -1.98 12.90
N ILE A 70 9.43 -2.69 11.84
CA ILE A 70 10.16 -3.97 11.95
C ILE A 70 11.45 -3.77 12.72
N ASP A 71 12.28 -2.79 12.32
CA ASP A 71 13.54 -2.49 12.99
C ASP A 71 13.32 -2.15 14.49
N GLY A 72 12.21 -1.47 14.80
CA GLY A 72 11.81 -1.18 16.18
C GLY A 72 11.45 -2.44 16.98
N PHE A 73 10.70 -3.38 16.39
CA PHE A 73 10.37 -4.65 17.03
C PHE A 73 11.61 -5.53 17.23
N ASP A 74 12.50 -5.58 16.25
CA ASP A 74 13.75 -6.35 16.33
C ASP A 74 14.64 -5.80 17.45
N ALA A 75 14.79 -4.48 17.54
CA ALA A 75 15.53 -3.84 18.64
C ALA A 75 14.90 -4.10 20.01
N MET A 76 13.57 -4.09 20.11
CA MET A 76 12.88 -4.43 21.36
C MET A 76 13.07 -5.90 21.73
N ALA A 77 12.99 -6.82 20.76
CA ALA A 77 13.19 -8.25 20.99
C ALA A 77 14.63 -8.54 21.44
N GLU A 78 15.62 -7.90 20.83
CA GLU A 78 17.03 -8.00 21.24
C GLU A 78 17.23 -7.45 22.66
N ALA A 79 16.61 -6.31 23.00
CA ALA A 79 16.72 -5.72 24.32
C ALA A 79 16.02 -6.53 25.43
N TRP A 80 14.87 -7.14 25.13
CA TRP A 80 14.15 -7.98 26.09
C TRP A 80 14.81 -9.34 26.28
N GLY A 81 15.49 -9.85 25.25
CA GLY A 81 16.09 -11.17 25.24
C GLY A 81 15.06 -12.30 25.10
N PRO A 82 15.52 -13.56 25.00
CA PRO A 82 14.64 -14.71 24.89
C PRO A 82 13.79 -14.88 26.15
N ASP A 83 12.51 -15.17 25.96
CA ASP A 83 11.59 -15.46 27.06
C ASP A 83 12.06 -16.71 27.83
N PRO A 84 12.08 -16.70 29.17
CA PRO A 84 12.41 -17.87 29.97
C PRO A 84 11.49 -19.07 29.73
N LYS A 85 10.28 -18.87 29.19
CA LYS A 85 9.35 -19.93 28.81
C LYS A 85 9.15 -19.98 27.30
N SER A 86 9.11 -21.19 26.75
CA SER A 86 8.76 -21.42 25.36
C SER A 86 7.27 -21.12 25.10
N SER A 87 6.93 -20.80 23.85
CA SER A 87 5.53 -20.56 23.45
C SER A 87 4.61 -21.76 23.74
N LEU A 88 5.15 -22.99 23.67
CA LEU A 88 4.41 -24.21 24.00
C LEU A 88 4.09 -24.34 25.49
N GLU A 89 4.98 -23.87 26.36
CA GLU A 89 4.75 -23.88 27.82
C GLU A 89 3.63 -22.91 28.20
N TYR A 90 3.62 -21.71 27.62
CA TYR A 90 2.49 -20.79 27.79
C TYR A 90 1.18 -21.37 27.27
N LEU A 91 1.21 -22.06 26.12
CA LEU A 91 0.00 -22.70 25.57
C LEU A 91 -0.51 -23.87 26.43
N ARG A 92 0.38 -24.63 27.07
CA ARG A 92 -0.01 -25.67 28.04
C ARG A 92 -0.62 -25.05 29.30
N GLU A 93 -0.02 -23.97 29.80
CA GLU A 93 -0.51 -23.22 30.96
C GLU A 93 -1.91 -22.62 30.70
N LEU A 94 -2.11 -21.98 29.53
CA LEU A 94 -3.40 -21.43 29.10
C LEU A 94 -4.48 -22.50 28.86
N ARG A 95 -4.08 -23.69 28.37
CA ARG A 95 -4.99 -24.83 28.22
C ARG A 95 -5.42 -25.41 29.58
N GLY A 96 -4.73 -25.05 30.66
CA GLY A 96 -4.95 -25.64 31.99
C GLY A 96 -4.39 -27.05 32.11
N ASP A 97 -3.53 -27.49 31.20
CA ASP A 97 -2.91 -28.80 31.24
C ASP A 97 -1.74 -28.78 32.22
N ALA A 98 -2.08 -28.87 33.50
CA ALA A 98 -1.15 -29.31 34.53
C ALA A 98 -0.89 -30.82 34.35
N GLY A 99 -0.15 -31.18 33.30
CA GLY A 99 0.55 -32.46 33.12
C GLY A 99 -0.18 -33.73 33.58
N GLY A 100 -1.35 -34.03 33.02
CA GLY A 100 -1.94 -35.38 33.13
C GLY A 100 -1.62 -36.20 31.87
N PRO A 101 -1.10 -37.44 31.97
CA PRO A 101 -0.84 -38.24 30.77
C PRO A 101 -2.14 -38.53 30.01
N PRO A 102 -2.08 -38.72 28.67
CA PRO A 102 -3.27 -39.08 27.89
C PRO A 102 -3.80 -40.41 28.41
N GLY A 103 -5.02 -40.40 28.94
CA GLY A 103 -5.76 -41.62 29.28
C GLY A 103 -6.01 -42.43 28.02
N GLY A 104 -5.05 -43.31 27.70
CA GLY A 104 -5.23 -44.42 26.79
C GLY A 104 -6.13 -45.46 27.44
N ALA A 105 -7.19 -45.81 26.75
CA ALA A 105 -8.01 -46.97 27.02
C ALA A 105 -7.20 -48.27 26.84
N GLU A 106 -7.80 -49.38 27.33
CA GLU A 106 -7.41 -50.80 27.11
C GLU A 106 -6.32 -51.26 28.10
N ASP A 107 -6.48 -52.29 28.95
CA ASP A 107 -7.14 -53.59 28.81
C ASP A 107 -7.60 -54.15 30.17
N ALA A 108 -8.74 -54.83 30.21
CA ALA A 108 -9.03 -55.90 31.18
C ALA A 108 -10.12 -56.84 30.63
N GLU A 109 -9.71 -57.75 29.73
CA GLU A 109 -10.43 -59.00 29.51
C GLU A 109 -10.08 -60.01 30.63
N GLY A 110 -11.06 -60.81 31.03
CA GLY A 110 -10.88 -62.20 31.50
C GLY A 110 -10.62 -62.42 33.01
N GLU A 111 -11.68 -62.73 33.78
CA GLU A 111 -12.15 -64.10 34.10
C GLU A 111 -13.48 -64.05 34.88
#